data_AF-A0A7W0Q5U3-F1
#
_entry.id   AF-A0A7W0Q5U3-F1
#
_cell.length_a   1.000
_cell.length_b   1.000
_cell.length_c   1.000
_cell.angle_alpha   90.00
_cell.angle_beta   90.00
_cell.angle_gamma   90.00
#
_symmetry.space_group_name_H-M   'P 1'
#
loop_
_entity.id
_entity.type
_entity.pdbx_description
1 polymer ?
#
loop_
_entity_poly.entity_id
_entity_poly.type
_entity_poly.pdbx_seq_one_letter_code
_entity_poly.pdbx_strand_id
1 'polypeptide(L)'
;MDLQDADWGRIFSRRHLKRMNRYRDFEAEPSTRAKYEAWTTDPLLGVYENPAGVVPNAIVVTTRGIYFKAESSVCAVMFADIASATSPSDKAGPGELKVVLRDGSQVTLRIEGSDEKYRDVYQFQMFMMAVVGLHSPSESR
;
A
#
# COMPACT_ATOMS: atom_id res chain seq x y z
N MET A 1 7.29 19.99 15.50
CA MET A 1 6.88 18.82 14.70
C MET A 1 8.14 18.01 14.49
N ASP A 2 8.36 17.00 15.34
CA ASP A 2 9.65 16.31 15.43
C ASP A 2 9.89 15.43 14.20
N LEU A 3 11.05 15.64 13.58
CA LEU A 3 11.54 14.96 12.38
C LEU A 3 12.04 13.52 12.66
N GLN A 4 11.90 13.02 13.89
CA GLN A 4 12.49 11.74 14.32
C GLN A 4 11.55 10.52 14.16
N ASP A 5 10.22 10.71 14.16
CA ASP A 5 9.27 9.61 13.86
C ASP A 5 9.20 9.26 12.36
N ALA A 6 9.71 10.15 11.50
CA ALA A 6 9.64 10.01 10.04
C ALA A 6 10.57 8.92 9.47
N ASP A 7 11.58 8.48 10.23
CA ASP A 7 12.69 7.67 9.68
C ASP A 7 12.53 6.17 9.94
N TRP A 8 11.96 5.77 11.09
CA TRP A 8 11.74 4.35 11.40
C TRP A 8 10.66 3.69 10.54
N GLY A 9 9.58 4.42 10.24
CA GLY A 9 8.55 3.99 9.31
C GLY A 9 9.02 3.87 7.87
N ARG A 10 10.02 4.68 7.46
CA ARG A 10 10.61 4.63 6.12
C ARG A 10 11.42 3.35 5.87
N ILE A 11 12.13 2.84 6.88
CA ILE A 11 13.11 1.75 6.69
C ILE A 11 12.46 0.35 6.77
N PHE A 12 11.60 0.10 7.76
CA PHE A 12 11.01 -1.24 7.94
C PHE A 12 9.91 -1.57 6.93
N SER A 13 9.07 -0.58 6.60
CA SER A 13 7.92 -0.78 5.74
C SER A 13 8.33 -1.08 4.28
N ARG A 14 9.34 -0.37 3.76
CA ARG A 14 9.81 -0.54 2.38
C ARG A 14 10.41 -1.92 2.10
N ARG A 15 10.95 -2.61 3.10
CA ARG A 15 11.52 -3.96 2.93
C ARG A 15 10.47 -4.95 2.42
N HIS A 16 9.24 -4.86 2.91
CA HIS A 16 8.15 -5.72 2.46
C HIS A 16 7.77 -5.42 1.01
N LEU A 17 7.67 -4.12 0.67
CA LEU A 17 7.34 -3.70 -0.68
C LEU A 17 8.38 -4.16 -1.71
N LYS A 18 9.68 -4.02 -1.39
CA LYS A 18 10.80 -4.44 -2.25
C LYS A 18 10.86 -5.94 -2.53
N ARG A 19 10.10 -6.77 -1.81
CA ARG A 19 10.02 -8.23 -2.01
C ARG A 19 8.93 -8.65 -3.00
N MET A 20 8.09 -7.70 -3.40
CA MET A 20 6.99 -7.92 -4.34
C MET A 20 7.48 -7.80 -5.77
N ASN A 21 7.08 -8.73 -6.64
CA ASN A 21 7.66 -8.84 -7.99
C ASN A 21 7.32 -7.62 -8.88
N ARG A 22 6.16 -7.02 -8.64
CA ARG A 22 5.60 -5.92 -9.43
C ARG A 22 5.70 -4.56 -8.75
N TYR A 23 6.42 -4.48 -7.63
CA TYR A 23 6.74 -3.20 -7.01
C TYR A 23 7.91 -2.53 -7.71
N ARG A 24 7.82 -1.21 -7.88
CA ARG A 24 8.85 -0.33 -8.43
C ARG A 24 9.12 0.79 -7.44
N ASP A 25 10.35 0.90 -7.00
CA ASP A 25 10.80 1.96 -6.09
C ASP A 25 11.13 3.20 -6.92
N PHE A 26 10.47 4.32 -6.67
CA PHE A 26 10.71 5.54 -7.45
C PHE A 26 12.07 6.19 -7.19
N GLU A 27 12.75 5.86 -6.09
CA GLU A 27 14.13 6.28 -5.90
C GLU A 27 15.08 5.52 -6.82
N ALA A 28 14.79 4.25 -7.10
CA ALA A 28 15.58 3.42 -8.01
C ALA A 28 15.18 3.63 -9.48
N GLU A 29 13.90 3.93 -9.74
CA GLU A 29 13.31 4.07 -11.08
C GLU A 29 12.52 5.38 -11.23
N PRO A 30 13.19 6.54 -11.34
CA PRO A 30 12.52 7.85 -11.38
C PRO A 30 11.65 8.07 -12.63
N SER A 31 11.94 7.38 -13.74
CA SER A 31 11.18 7.51 -14.99
C SER A 31 9.71 7.08 -14.82
N THR A 32 9.44 6.10 -13.96
CA THR A 32 8.09 5.60 -13.68
C THR A 32 7.29 6.57 -12.80
N ARG A 33 7.97 7.45 -12.07
CA ARG A 33 7.37 8.38 -11.10
C ARG A 33 6.43 9.40 -11.76
N ALA A 34 6.85 10.00 -12.87
CA ALA A 34 6.13 11.09 -13.55
C ALA A 34 4.67 10.71 -13.93
N LYS A 35 4.43 9.42 -14.23
CA LYS A 35 3.09 8.88 -14.52
C LYS A 35 2.09 9.05 -13.37
N TYR A 36 2.58 9.13 -12.13
CA TYR A 36 1.78 9.10 -10.91
C TYR A 36 1.81 10.41 -10.12
N GLU A 37 2.59 11.40 -10.54
CA GLU A 37 2.68 12.71 -9.86
C GLU A 37 1.35 13.46 -9.87
N ALA A 38 0.52 13.25 -10.89
CA ALA A 38 -0.81 13.87 -10.95
C ALA A 38 -1.82 13.27 -9.95
N TRP A 39 -1.49 12.14 -9.29
CA TRP A 39 -2.43 11.45 -8.40
C TRP A 39 -2.42 12.03 -6.99
N THR A 40 -1.33 12.69 -6.59
CA THR A 40 -1.13 13.16 -5.22
C THR A 40 -0.01 14.20 -5.16
N THR A 41 -0.10 15.09 -4.17
CA THR A 41 0.98 16.02 -3.81
C THR A 41 1.94 15.43 -2.77
N ASP A 42 1.65 14.24 -2.23
CA ASP A 42 2.50 13.59 -1.24
C ASP A 42 3.79 13.04 -1.85
N PRO A 43 4.89 12.98 -1.07
CA PRO A 43 6.11 12.31 -1.50
C PRO A 43 5.86 10.85 -1.89
N LEU A 44 6.12 10.54 -3.16
CA LEU A 44 5.95 9.21 -3.74
C LEU A 44 7.08 8.27 -3.31
N LEU A 45 6.75 7.08 -2.81
CA LEU A 45 7.71 6.05 -2.40
C LEU A 45 7.92 4.98 -3.47
N GLY A 46 6.86 4.63 -4.19
CA GLY A 46 6.88 3.62 -5.25
C GLY A 46 5.48 3.27 -5.73
N VAL A 47 5.41 2.28 -6.61
CA VAL A 47 4.15 1.80 -7.18
C VAL A 47 4.17 0.28 -7.31
N TYR A 48 3.03 -0.34 -7.04
CA TYR A 48 2.76 -1.73 -7.40
C TYR A 48 1.86 -1.76 -8.64
N GLU A 49 2.31 -2.40 -9.72
CA GLU A 49 1.56 -2.46 -10.99
C GLU A 49 0.97 -3.86 -11.23
N ASN A 50 -0.36 -3.95 -11.21
CA ASN A 50 -1.08 -5.18 -11.54
C ASN A 50 -0.95 -5.55 -13.03
N PRO A 51 -1.22 -6.81 -13.42
CA PRO A 51 -1.36 -7.19 -14.82
C PRO A 51 -2.45 -6.35 -15.53
N ALA A 52 -2.32 -6.22 -16.85
CA ALA A 52 -3.37 -5.58 -17.66
C ALA A 52 -4.71 -6.31 -17.47
N GLY A 53 -5.81 -5.55 -17.35
CA GLY A 53 -7.16 -6.08 -17.11
C GLY A 53 -7.56 -6.19 -15.64
N VAL A 54 -6.66 -5.91 -14.70
CA VAL A 54 -6.96 -5.86 -13.25
C VAL A 54 -7.21 -4.41 -12.82
N VAL A 55 -8.23 -4.22 -11.98
CA VAL A 55 -8.58 -2.91 -11.38
C VAL A 55 -8.42 -2.99 -9.85
N PRO A 56 -7.71 -2.04 -9.20
CA PRO A 56 -6.92 -0.98 -9.84
C PRO A 56 -5.74 -1.56 -10.62
N ASN A 57 -5.34 -0.91 -11.71
CA ASN A 57 -4.17 -1.33 -12.49
C ASN A 57 -2.84 -0.97 -11.80
N ALA A 58 -2.86 0.01 -10.91
CA ALA A 58 -1.70 0.43 -10.13
C ALA A 58 -2.12 0.91 -8.73
N ILE A 59 -1.27 0.62 -7.75
CA ILE A 59 -1.38 1.09 -6.36
C ILE A 59 -0.10 1.87 -6.06
N VAL A 60 -0.23 3.18 -5.95
CA VAL A 60 0.85 4.11 -5.64
C VAL A 60 0.98 4.22 -4.13
N VAL A 61 2.19 4.06 -3.62
CA VAL A 61 2.51 4.17 -2.19
C VAL A 61 3.22 5.49 -1.94
N THR A 62 2.73 6.26 -0.98
CA THR A 62 3.32 7.55 -0.56
C THR A 62 3.78 7.49 0.89
N THR A 63 4.32 8.59 1.40
CA THR A 63 4.64 8.72 2.83
C THR A 63 3.42 8.79 3.75
N ARG A 64 2.21 9.05 3.23
CA ARG A 64 1.01 9.26 4.05
C ARG A 64 -0.12 8.27 3.79
N GLY A 65 -0.09 7.60 2.65
CA GLY A 65 -1.14 6.66 2.29
C GLY A 65 -0.85 5.90 1.00
N ILE A 66 -1.91 5.31 0.48
CA ILE A 66 -1.93 4.68 -0.83
C ILE A 66 -2.96 5.34 -1.72
N TYR A 67 -2.64 5.40 -3.01
CA TYR A 67 -3.50 5.95 -4.06
C TYR A 67 -3.70 4.92 -5.14
N PHE A 68 -4.92 4.78 -5.63
CA PHE A 68 -5.25 3.81 -6.67
C PHE A 68 -6.42 4.34 -7.49
N LYS A 69 -6.54 3.90 -8.74
CA LYS A 69 -7.65 4.30 -9.58
C LYS A 69 -8.79 3.29 -9.49
N ALA A 70 -9.93 3.70 -8.96
CA ALA A 70 -11.18 2.95 -9.04
C ALA A 70 -12.04 3.57 -10.13
N GLU A 71 -12.40 2.77 -11.14
CA GLU A 71 -13.15 3.23 -12.31
C GLU A 71 -12.46 4.43 -13.00
N SER A 72 -13.04 5.63 -12.86
CA SER A 72 -12.56 6.87 -13.48
C SER A 72 -11.83 7.81 -12.50
N SER A 73 -11.85 7.51 -11.20
CA SER A 73 -11.39 8.43 -10.15
C SER A 73 -10.18 7.88 -9.42
N VAL A 74 -9.27 8.77 -9.04
CA VAL A 74 -8.20 8.44 -8.09
C VAL A 74 -8.80 8.43 -6.69
N CYS A 75 -8.71 7.28 -6.04
CA CYS A 75 -9.05 7.07 -4.65
C CYS A 75 -7.78 7.10 -3.81
N ALA A 76 -7.93 7.49 -2.55
CA ALA A 76 -6.84 7.52 -1.60
C ALA A 76 -7.27 6.89 -0.28
N VAL A 77 -6.38 6.14 0.34
CA VAL A 77 -6.53 5.61 1.69
C VAL A 77 -5.33 6.07 2.51
N MET A 78 -5.57 6.95 3.47
CA MET A 78 -4.51 7.46 4.34
C MET A 78 -4.17 6.43 5.41
N PHE A 79 -2.88 6.25 5.71
CA PHE A 79 -2.44 5.29 6.71
C PHE A 79 -2.98 5.57 8.10
N ALA A 80 -3.14 6.85 8.45
CA ALA A 80 -3.71 7.28 9.72
C ALA A 80 -5.18 6.85 9.88
N ASP A 81 -5.91 6.67 8.78
CA ASP A 81 -7.33 6.28 8.78
C ASP A 81 -7.51 4.76 8.80
N ILE A 82 -6.44 3.98 8.66
CA ILE A 82 -6.54 2.52 8.66
C ILE A 82 -6.65 2.01 10.09
N ALA A 83 -7.65 1.16 10.33
CA ALA A 83 -7.81 0.41 11.56
C ALA A 83 -7.18 -1.00 11.45
N SER A 84 -7.39 -1.70 10.34
CA SER A 84 -6.78 -3.01 10.10
C SER A 84 -6.66 -3.36 8.62
N ALA A 85 -5.78 -4.31 8.30
CA ALA A 85 -5.63 -4.87 6.96
C ALA A 85 -5.55 -6.40 7.03
N THR A 86 -6.42 -7.10 6.29
CA THR A 86 -6.54 -8.56 6.33
C THR A 86 -6.53 -9.15 4.91
N SER A 87 -5.68 -10.14 4.69
CA SER A 87 -5.74 -10.97 3.48
C SER A 87 -6.74 -12.10 3.68
N PRO A 88 -7.37 -12.63 2.62
CA PRO A 88 -8.10 -13.88 2.66
C PRO A 88 -7.24 -15.01 3.27
N SER A 89 -7.87 -15.86 4.08
CA SER A 89 -7.25 -17.09 4.60
C SER A 89 -6.96 -18.11 3.51
N ASP A 90 -7.75 -18.04 2.42
CA ASP A 90 -7.81 -19.09 1.43
C ASP A 90 -6.87 -18.74 0.27
N LYS A 91 -5.80 -19.51 0.13
CA LYS A 91 -4.80 -19.37 -0.94
C LYS A 91 -5.38 -19.52 -2.37
N ALA A 92 -6.64 -19.94 -2.49
CA ALA A 92 -7.34 -20.10 -3.76
C ALA A 92 -8.09 -18.84 -4.22
N GLY A 93 -8.21 -17.82 -3.36
CA GLY A 93 -8.94 -16.59 -3.68
C GLY A 93 -8.19 -15.64 -4.63
N PRO A 94 -8.90 -14.68 -5.24
CA PRO A 94 -8.26 -13.55 -5.92
C PRO A 94 -7.34 -12.82 -4.96
N GLY A 95 -6.26 -12.24 -5.48
CA GLY A 95 -5.28 -11.51 -4.68
C GLY A 95 -5.90 -10.23 -4.12
N GLU A 96 -6.60 -10.33 -3.00
CA GLU A 96 -7.33 -9.24 -2.38
C GLU A 96 -6.77 -8.94 -1.00
N LEU A 97 -6.76 -7.66 -0.63
CA LEU A 97 -6.43 -7.18 0.70
C LEU A 97 -7.58 -6.29 1.16
N LYS A 98 -8.26 -6.71 2.22
CA LYS A 98 -9.34 -5.93 2.83
C LYS A 98 -8.74 -4.96 3.83
N VAL A 99 -9.01 -3.68 3.64
CA VAL A 99 -8.57 -2.60 4.52
C VAL A 99 -9.81 -2.04 5.20
N VAL A 100 -9.85 -2.12 6.53
CA VAL A 100 -10.90 -1.53 7.36
C VAL A 100 -10.40 -0.19 7.87
N LEU A 101 -11.17 0.86 7.63
CA LEU A 101 -10.87 2.21 8.11
C LEU A 101 -11.46 2.45 9.50
N ARG A 102 -10.95 3.47 10.20
CA ARG A 102 -11.36 3.84 11.57
C ARG A 102 -12.80 4.33 11.65
N ASP A 103 -13.36 4.81 10.54
CA ASP A 103 -14.79 5.16 10.44
C ASP A 103 -15.70 3.93 10.21
N GLY A 104 -15.13 2.73 10.13
CA GLY A 104 -15.83 1.47 9.89
C GLY A 104 -16.04 1.13 8.42
N SER A 105 -15.72 2.04 7.49
CA SER A 105 -15.78 1.75 6.06
C SER A 105 -14.69 0.75 5.64
N GLN A 106 -14.88 0.13 4.48
CA GLN A 106 -14.00 -0.91 3.97
C GLN A 106 -13.58 -0.63 2.53
N VAL A 107 -12.30 -0.88 2.26
CA VAL A 107 -11.71 -0.80 0.92
C VAL A 107 -11.06 -2.13 0.60
N THR A 108 -11.41 -2.72 -0.54
CA THR A 108 -10.74 -3.92 -1.05
C THR A 108 -9.71 -3.51 -2.09
N LEU A 109 -8.44 -3.78 -1.80
CA LEU A 109 -7.35 -3.59 -2.75
C LEU A 109 -7.09 -4.90 -3.47
N ARG A 110 -7.00 -4.83 -4.80
CA ARG A 110 -6.61 -5.97 -5.62
C ARG A 110 -5.13 -5.92 -5.93
N ILE A 111 -4.41 -6.94 -5.51
CA ILE A 111 -2.96 -7.13 -5.62
C ILE A 111 -2.74 -8.49 -6.28
N GLU A 112 -2.74 -8.50 -7.60
CA GLU A 112 -2.50 -9.68 -8.43
C GLU A 112 -1.01 -9.76 -8.73
N GLY A 113 -0.31 -10.69 -8.08
CA GLY A 113 1.08 -11.01 -8.36
C GLY A 113 1.26 -11.76 -9.68
N SER A 114 2.51 -12.14 -9.99
CA SER A 114 2.79 -13.21 -10.96
C SER A 114 2.35 -14.58 -10.40
N ASP A 115 2.83 -15.70 -10.95
CA ASP A 115 2.42 -17.08 -10.63
C ASP A 115 2.25 -17.43 -9.12
N GLU A 116 2.86 -16.66 -8.21
CA GLU A 116 2.68 -16.70 -6.76
C GLU A 116 1.70 -15.63 -6.23
N LYS A 117 0.42 -15.71 -6.63
CA LYS A 117 -0.63 -14.71 -6.29
C LYS A 117 -0.68 -14.28 -4.82
N TYR A 118 -0.36 -15.19 -3.90
CA TYR A 118 -0.46 -14.95 -2.46
C TYR A 118 0.74 -14.19 -1.87
N ARG A 119 1.91 -14.27 -2.51
CA ARG A 119 3.14 -13.70 -1.94
C ARG A 119 3.07 -12.18 -1.87
N ASP A 120 2.65 -11.53 -2.94
CA ASP A 120 2.61 -10.07 -3.01
C ASP A 120 1.52 -9.51 -2.08
N VAL A 121 0.33 -10.13 -2.03
CA VAL A 121 -0.72 -9.79 -1.07
C VAL A 121 -0.22 -9.87 0.36
N TYR A 122 0.46 -10.96 0.72
CA TYR A 122 1.00 -11.14 2.07
C TYR A 122 2.08 -10.10 2.41
N GLN A 123 3.00 -9.81 1.49
CA GLN A 123 3.99 -8.75 1.72
C GLN A 123 3.32 -7.38 1.88
N PHE A 124 2.31 -7.08 1.07
CA PHE A 124 1.56 -5.83 1.17
C PHE A 124 0.79 -5.75 2.50
N GLN A 125 0.19 -6.85 2.96
CA GLN A 125 -0.44 -6.92 4.28
C GLN A 125 0.57 -6.62 5.39
N MET A 126 1.75 -7.26 5.37
CA MET A 126 2.80 -7.03 6.36
C MET A 126 3.30 -5.58 6.34
N PHE A 127 3.41 -4.97 5.15
CA PHE A 127 3.67 -3.54 5.01
C PHE A 127 2.60 -2.70 5.72
N MET A 128 1.32 -2.96 5.43
CA MET A 128 0.20 -2.20 6.02
C MET A 128 0.16 -2.35 7.54
N MET A 129 0.36 -3.57 8.06
CA MET A 129 0.41 -3.81 9.50
C MET A 129 1.59 -3.11 10.18
N ALA A 130 2.76 -3.08 9.54
CA ALA A 130 3.92 -2.37 10.06
C ALA A 130 3.66 -0.85 10.12
N VAL A 131 3.02 -0.28 9.08
CA VAL A 131 2.69 1.15 9.04
C VAL A 131 1.59 1.49 10.06
N VAL A 132 0.53 0.69 10.15
CA VAL A 132 -0.56 0.90 11.12
C VAL A 132 -0.06 0.79 12.55
N GLY A 133 0.81 -0.18 12.86
CA GLY A 133 1.38 -0.34 14.20
C GLY A 133 2.23 0.85 14.66
N LEU A 134 2.78 1.64 13.73
CA LEU A 134 3.47 2.90 14.02
C LEU A 134 2.50 4.06 14.28
N HIS A 135 1.27 3.98 13.76
CA HIS A 135 0.23 5.00 13.89
C HIS A 135 -0.85 4.66 14.93
N SER A 136 -0.72 3.54 15.63
CA SER A 136 -1.48 3.26 16.83
C SER A 136 -0.96 4.19 17.94
N PRO A 137 -1.78 5.13 18.46
CA PRO A 137 -1.39 5.86 19.65
C PRO A 137 -1.11 4.82 20.72
N SER A 138 0.11 4.83 21.27
CA SER A 138 0.47 3.99 22.40
C SER A 138 -0.59 4.20 23.47
N GLU A 139 -1.43 3.19 23.69
CA GLU A 139 -2.34 3.19 24.83
C GLU A 139 -1.44 3.23 26.07
N SER A 140 -1.33 4.42 26.67
CA SER A 140 -0.73 4.60 27.98
C SER A 140 -1.50 3.71 28.95
N ARG A 141 -0.91 2.55 29.27
CA ARG A 141 -1.32 1.72 30.40
C ARG A 141 -0.97 2.41 31.71
#